data_AF-A0A5J4Q664-F1
#
_entry.id   AF-A0A5J4Q664-F1
#
_cell.length_a   1.000
_cell.length_b   1.000
_cell.length_c   1.000
_cell.angle_alpha   90.00
_cell.angle_beta   90.00
_cell.angle_gamma   90.00
#
_symmetry.space_group_name_H-M   'P 1'
#
loop_
_entity.id
_entity.type
_entity.pdbx_description
1 polymer ?
#
loop_
_entity_poly.entity_id
_entity_poly.type
_entity_poly.pdbx_seq_one_letter_code
_entity_poly.pdbx_strand_id
1 'polypeptide(L)'
;GKSLTRYKLEGIMQTVETNKGFITRIGKDVEAFGSRVQTAPDGTRLNPVKLDGLTATDPVSVGKKLNEIADKARTHGIPEPIGSLYGFTLLVKSETTVKDGFDLVQNRFFVKGEGEILYNYNHGHMAADPKTAAVNFLNAFDTMPALLEKYKADNEKLMKDIPTLKEVVESVWKKEDELKGLKVELTEMERKIEASLKPIEQSVGIMADIPKEENKCVPMPDNLQTISKIMGERLVIARPAHGIPEKKGFKI
;
A
#
# COMPACT_ATOMS: atom_id res chain seq x y z
N GLY A 1 16.42 -4.66 0.65
CA GLY A 1 17.24 -4.78 -0.58
C GLY A 1 16.74 -3.81 -1.63
N LYS A 2 17.57 -3.43 -2.62
CA LYS A 2 17.25 -2.38 -3.61
C LYS A 2 15.93 -2.61 -4.38
N SER A 3 15.57 -3.88 -4.64
CA SER A 3 14.29 -4.22 -5.29
C SER A 3 13.07 -3.81 -4.46
N LEU A 4 13.11 -3.99 -3.13
CA LEU A 4 12.05 -3.55 -2.22
C LEU A 4 11.94 -2.02 -2.18
N THR A 5 13.09 -1.32 -2.18
CA THR A 5 13.13 0.15 -2.23
C THR A 5 12.56 0.67 -3.53
N ARG A 6 12.87 0.04 -4.68
CA ARG A 6 12.31 0.38 -5.99
C ARG A 6 10.79 0.21 -6.01
N TYR A 7 10.28 -0.92 -5.51
CA TYR A 7 8.85 -1.15 -5.38
C TYR A 7 8.16 -0.09 -4.50
N LYS A 8 8.78 0.27 -3.35
CA LYS A 8 8.27 1.34 -2.49
C LYS A 8 8.25 2.69 -3.20
N LEU A 9 9.33 3.03 -3.93
CA LEU A 9 9.43 4.28 -4.69
C LEU A 9 8.34 4.37 -5.78
N GLU A 10 8.16 3.31 -6.56
CA GLU A 10 7.10 3.23 -7.58
C GLU A 10 5.71 3.40 -6.95
N GLY A 11 5.43 2.71 -5.83
CA GLY A 11 4.17 2.84 -5.11
C GLY A 11 3.92 4.26 -4.58
N ILE A 12 4.95 4.92 -4.05
CA ILE A 12 4.85 6.33 -3.61
C ILE A 12 4.59 7.26 -4.80
N MET A 13 5.31 7.08 -5.91
CA MET A 13 5.11 7.91 -7.10
C MET A 13 3.68 7.75 -7.67
N GLN A 14 3.17 6.52 -7.73
CA GLN A 14 1.79 6.25 -8.16
C GLN A 14 0.76 6.90 -7.21
N THR A 15 1.01 6.83 -5.91
CA THR A 15 0.14 7.47 -4.90
C THR A 15 0.15 8.99 -5.05
N VAL A 16 1.32 9.59 -5.24
CA VAL A 16 1.46 11.04 -5.44
C VAL A 16 0.69 11.50 -6.68
N GLU A 17 0.79 10.77 -7.78
CA GLU A 17 0.08 11.10 -9.02
C GLU A 17 -1.43 10.97 -8.86
N THR A 18 -1.89 9.91 -8.20
CA THR A 18 -3.30 9.71 -7.87
C THR A 18 -3.83 10.86 -7.01
N ASN A 19 -3.09 11.25 -5.98
CA ASN A 19 -3.43 12.36 -5.09
C ASN A 19 -3.44 13.70 -5.82
N LYS A 20 -2.53 13.96 -6.79
CA LYS A 20 -2.60 15.17 -7.63
C LYS A 20 -3.90 15.24 -8.41
N GLY A 21 -4.35 14.10 -8.96
CA GLY A 21 -5.66 14.00 -9.60
C GLY A 21 -6.80 14.40 -8.66
N PHE A 22 -6.79 13.92 -7.41
CA PHE A 22 -7.76 14.33 -6.39
C PHE A 22 -7.66 15.82 -6.04
N ILE A 23 -6.46 16.35 -5.83
CA ILE A 23 -6.23 17.77 -5.51
C ILE A 23 -6.83 18.67 -6.61
N THR A 24 -6.58 18.36 -7.88
CA THR A 24 -7.13 19.13 -9.01
C THR A 24 -8.65 19.08 -9.04
N ARG A 25 -9.24 17.88 -8.90
CA ARG A 25 -10.69 17.67 -8.97
C ARG A 25 -11.43 18.33 -7.80
N ILE A 26 -10.89 18.18 -6.58
CA ILE A 26 -11.46 18.80 -5.38
C ILE A 26 -11.28 20.31 -5.42
N GLY A 27 -10.11 20.81 -5.87
CA GLY A 27 -9.87 22.25 -6.05
C GLY A 27 -10.90 22.89 -6.97
N LYS A 28 -11.20 22.24 -8.10
CA LYS A 28 -12.25 22.68 -9.03
C LYS A 28 -13.63 22.76 -8.35
N ASP A 29 -13.99 21.76 -7.54
CA ASP A 29 -15.25 21.76 -6.80
C ASP A 29 -15.30 22.86 -5.73
N VAL A 30 -14.21 23.10 -5.01
CA VAL A 30 -14.10 24.18 -4.01
C VAL A 30 -14.31 25.56 -4.66
N GLU A 31 -13.66 25.81 -5.80
CA GLU A 31 -13.83 27.04 -6.58
C GLU A 31 -15.26 27.19 -7.13
N ALA A 32 -15.82 26.10 -7.67
CA ALA A 32 -17.19 26.09 -8.18
C ALA A 32 -18.22 26.37 -7.07
N PHE A 33 -18.03 25.83 -5.86
CA PHE A 33 -18.88 26.14 -4.72
C PHE A 33 -18.73 27.61 -4.29
N GLY A 34 -17.49 28.09 -4.14
CA GLY A 34 -17.20 29.46 -3.73
C GLY A 34 -17.78 30.53 -4.67
N SER A 35 -17.85 30.25 -5.97
CA SER A 35 -18.44 31.17 -6.97
C SER A 35 -19.98 31.14 -7.03
N ARG A 36 -20.62 30.11 -6.48
CA ARG A 36 -22.08 29.88 -6.61
C ARG A 36 -22.83 30.02 -5.28
N VAL A 37 -22.15 29.93 -4.14
CA VAL A 37 -22.75 30.03 -2.82
C VAL A 37 -23.42 31.39 -2.64
N GLN A 38 -24.64 31.37 -2.10
CA GLN A 38 -25.41 32.59 -1.83
C GLN A 38 -25.45 32.84 -0.33
N THR A 39 -25.24 34.09 0.07
CA THR A 39 -25.26 34.52 1.47
C THR A 39 -26.33 35.59 1.68
N ALA A 40 -27.05 35.50 2.79
CA ALA A 40 -27.92 36.55 3.26
C ALA A 40 -27.12 37.78 3.76
N PRO A 41 -27.76 38.95 3.94
CA PRO A 41 -27.10 40.16 4.42
C PRO A 41 -26.41 40.04 5.78
N ASP A 42 -26.85 39.08 6.61
CA ASP A 42 -26.27 38.76 7.92
C ASP A 42 -25.05 37.81 7.84
N GLY A 43 -24.67 37.39 6.63
CA GLY A 43 -23.58 36.43 6.38
C GLY A 43 -24.00 34.97 6.44
N THR A 44 -25.26 34.65 6.73
CA THR A 44 -25.76 33.27 6.76
C THR A 44 -25.82 32.70 5.34
N ARG A 45 -25.27 31.49 5.13
CA ARG A 45 -25.40 30.79 3.84
C ARG A 45 -26.86 30.41 3.60
N LEU A 46 -27.38 30.79 2.44
CA LEU A 46 -28.71 30.37 2.02
C LEU A 46 -28.71 28.87 1.69
N ASN A 47 -29.88 28.24 1.76
CA ASN A 47 -30.04 26.82 1.47
C ASN A 47 -31.09 26.58 0.37
N PRO A 48 -30.85 27.01 -0.89
CA PRO A 48 -31.80 26.82 -1.99
C PRO A 48 -31.73 25.39 -2.55
N VAL A 49 -31.90 24.39 -1.68
CA VAL A 49 -31.95 22.97 -2.05
C VAL A 49 -33.16 22.72 -2.93
N LYS A 50 -32.94 22.01 -4.03
CA LYS A 50 -33.99 21.50 -4.92
C LYS A 50 -33.97 19.99 -4.82
N LEU A 51 -35.07 19.38 -4.40
CA LEU A 51 -35.24 17.93 -4.40
C LEU A 51 -36.23 17.51 -5.48
N ASP A 52 -35.94 16.37 -6.10
CA ASP A 52 -36.78 15.85 -7.17
C ASP A 52 -38.18 15.50 -6.62
N GLY A 53 -39.22 15.99 -7.31
CA GLY A 53 -40.60 15.80 -6.89
C GLY A 53 -41.05 16.61 -5.66
N LEU A 54 -40.24 17.56 -5.17
CA LEU A 54 -40.63 18.49 -4.10
C LEU A 54 -40.66 19.94 -4.61
N THR A 55 -41.81 20.59 -4.51
CA THR A 55 -41.98 22.02 -4.85
C THR A 55 -41.71 22.95 -3.67
N ALA A 56 -41.92 22.46 -2.44
CA ALA A 56 -41.69 23.24 -1.23
C ALA A 56 -40.19 23.47 -0.98
N THR A 57 -39.83 24.71 -0.68
CA THR A 57 -38.44 25.12 -0.43
C THR A 57 -38.16 25.43 1.04
N ASP A 58 -39.15 25.29 1.92
CA ASP A 58 -38.96 25.52 3.35
C ASP A 58 -38.10 24.41 3.97
N PRO A 59 -37.23 24.74 4.95
CA PRO A 59 -36.31 23.75 5.54
C PRO A 59 -37.01 22.52 6.14
N VAL A 60 -38.22 22.68 6.69
CA VAL A 60 -38.91 21.57 7.35
C VAL A 60 -39.41 20.55 6.32
N SER A 61 -40.02 21.01 5.22
CA SER A 61 -40.49 20.15 4.13
C SER A 61 -39.32 19.46 3.42
N VAL A 62 -38.23 20.18 3.15
CA VAL A 62 -37.00 19.60 2.58
C VAL A 62 -36.44 18.51 3.49
N GLY A 63 -36.30 18.79 4.79
CA GLY A 63 -35.82 17.83 5.78
C GLY A 63 -36.68 16.57 5.85
N LYS A 64 -38.00 16.73 5.93
CA LYS A 64 -38.93 15.59 5.93
C LYS A 64 -38.80 14.74 4.67
N LYS A 65 -38.61 15.36 3.50
CA LYS A 65 -38.40 14.62 2.25
C LYS A 65 -37.09 13.84 2.28
N LEU A 66 -36.02 14.41 2.83
CA LEU A 66 -34.74 13.72 3.02
C LEU A 66 -34.86 12.56 3.99
N ASN A 67 -35.62 12.70 5.08
CA ASN A 67 -35.91 11.60 6.00
C ASN A 67 -36.68 10.48 5.32
N GLU A 68 -37.71 10.82 4.54
CA GLU A 68 -38.43 9.83 3.75
C GLU A 68 -37.51 9.05 2.80
N ILE A 69 -36.62 9.75 2.08
CA ILE A 69 -35.63 9.12 1.21
C ILE A 69 -34.68 8.24 2.02
N ALA A 70 -34.23 8.70 3.20
CA ALA A 70 -33.33 7.95 4.07
C ALA A 70 -33.95 6.60 4.51
N ASP A 71 -35.26 6.55 4.73
CA ASP A 71 -35.96 5.33 5.14
C ASP A 71 -36.25 4.42 3.93
N LYS A 72 -36.66 5.01 2.81
CA LYS A 72 -37.29 4.26 1.70
C LYS A 72 -36.38 3.97 0.51
N ALA A 73 -35.30 4.73 0.28
CA ALA A 73 -34.47 4.55 -0.92
C ALA A 73 -33.80 3.16 -0.94
N ARG A 74 -33.76 2.53 -2.11
CA ARG A 74 -33.16 1.21 -2.35
C ARG A 74 -32.40 1.21 -3.67
N THR A 75 -31.18 1.73 -3.62
CA THR A 75 -30.36 1.98 -4.82
C THR A 75 -29.40 0.85 -5.18
N HIS A 76 -29.43 -0.25 -4.39
CA HIS A 76 -28.60 -1.44 -4.62
C HIS A 76 -27.09 -1.13 -4.74
N GLY A 77 -26.61 -0.15 -3.97
CA GLY A 77 -25.20 0.26 -3.95
C GLY A 77 -24.80 1.26 -5.04
N ILE A 78 -25.69 1.61 -5.97
CA ILE A 78 -25.42 2.60 -7.01
C ILE A 78 -25.91 3.97 -6.52
N PRO A 79 -25.11 5.05 -6.55
CA PRO A 79 -25.60 6.38 -6.22
C PRO A 79 -26.67 6.86 -7.21
N GLU A 80 -27.82 7.30 -6.71
CA GLU A 80 -28.93 7.83 -7.49
C GLU A 80 -29.14 9.32 -7.21
N PRO A 81 -29.39 10.16 -8.24
CA PRO A 81 -29.65 11.58 -8.07
C PRO A 81 -31.01 11.81 -7.41
N ILE A 82 -31.07 12.76 -6.49
CA ILE A 82 -32.29 13.14 -5.77
C ILE A 82 -32.55 14.65 -5.77
N GLY A 83 -31.68 15.43 -6.41
CA GLY A 83 -31.79 16.88 -6.43
C GLY A 83 -30.50 17.61 -6.74
N SER A 84 -30.50 18.92 -6.47
CA SER A 84 -29.34 19.78 -6.68
C SER A 84 -29.25 20.92 -5.66
N LEU A 85 -28.03 21.39 -5.43
CA LEU A 85 -27.71 22.58 -4.62
C LEU A 85 -26.46 23.25 -5.19
N TYR A 86 -26.53 24.55 -5.51
CA TYR A 86 -25.41 25.32 -6.08
C TYR A 86 -24.76 24.70 -7.34
N GLY A 87 -25.55 24.00 -8.15
CA GLY A 87 -25.07 23.31 -9.35
C GLY A 87 -24.32 22.00 -9.06
N PHE A 88 -24.35 21.52 -7.82
CA PHE A 88 -23.92 20.16 -7.45
C PHE A 88 -25.12 19.22 -7.45
N THR A 89 -24.90 17.97 -7.83
CA THR A 89 -25.91 16.91 -7.78
C THR A 89 -25.95 16.31 -6.37
N LEU A 90 -27.15 16.22 -5.80
CA LEU A 90 -27.40 15.53 -4.54
C LEU A 90 -27.71 14.07 -4.83
N LEU A 91 -27.07 13.16 -4.11
CA LEU A 91 -27.16 11.72 -4.36
C LEU A 91 -27.53 10.96 -3.10
N VAL A 92 -28.23 9.84 -3.26
CA VAL A 92 -28.43 8.83 -2.22
C VAL A 92 -27.86 7.50 -2.69
N LYS A 93 -27.27 6.72 -1.78
CA LYS A 93 -26.79 5.36 -2.02
C LYS A 93 -27.20 4.46 -0.86
N SER A 94 -27.82 3.32 -1.15
CA SER A 94 -28.10 2.29 -0.17
C SER A 94 -26.85 1.43 0.08
N GLU A 95 -26.51 1.26 1.35
CA GLU A 95 -25.47 0.35 1.82
C GLU A 95 -26.13 -0.73 2.69
N THR A 96 -25.93 -1.99 2.32
CA THR A 96 -26.41 -3.13 3.08
C THR A 96 -25.29 -3.67 3.94
N THR A 97 -25.56 -3.81 5.23
CA THR A 97 -24.65 -4.43 6.21
C THR A 97 -25.38 -5.57 6.89
N VAL A 98 -24.68 -6.67 7.15
CA VAL A 98 -25.27 -7.79 7.91
C VAL A 98 -25.01 -7.55 9.38
N LYS A 99 -26.07 -7.44 10.18
CA LYS A 99 -25.99 -7.32 11.64
C LYS A 99 -26.90 -8.38 12.28
N ASP A 100 -26.34 -9.21 13.15
CA ASP A 100 -27.05 -10.29 13.85
C ASP A 100 -27.77 -11.28 12.90
N GLY A 101 -27.22 -11.49 11.70
CA GLY A 101 -27.81 -12.35 10.67
C GLY A 101 -28.94 -11.69 9.85
N PHE A 102 -29.21 -10.41 10.08
CA PHE A 102 -30.19 -9.62 9.32
C PHE A 102 -29.52 -8.57 8.44
N ASP A 103 -30.08 -8.37 7.25
CA ASP A 103 -29.66 -7.30 6.35
C ASP A 103 -30.19 -5.95 6.84
N LEU A 104 -29.29 -5.09 7.30
CA LEU A 104 -29.55 -3.70 7.63
C LEU A 104 -29.18 -2.82 6.44
N VAL A 105 -30.20 -2.25 5.79
CA VAL A 105 -30.02 -1.26 4.72
C VAL A 105 -29.98 0.14 5.33
N GLN A 106 -28.91 0.88 5.06
CA GLN A 106 -28.74 2.28 5.44
C GLN A 106 -28.51 3.14 4.20
N ASN A 107 -29.19 4.28 4.12
CA ASN A 107 -29.00 5.22 3.03
C ASN A 107 -27.97 6.30 3.40
N ARG A 108 -27.01 6.49 2.49
CA ARG A 108 -25.94 7.48 2.58
C ARG A 108 -26.17 8.60 1.58
N PHE A 109 -25.98 9.83 2.02
CA PHE A 109 -26.20 11.03 1.20
C PHE A 109 -24.88 11.68 0.82
N PHE A 110 -24.80 12.11 -0.44
CA PHE A 110 -23.60 12.71 -1.01
C PHE A 110 -23.92 13.96 -1.83
N VAL A 111 -22.91 14.81 -1.97
CA VAL A 111 -22.87 15.91 -2.92
C VAL A 111 -21.81 15.57 -3.96
N LYS A 112 -22.12 15.75 -5.26
CA LYS A 112 -21.18 15.53 -6.37
C LYS A 112 -21.10 16.76 -7.27
N GLY A 113 -19.89 17.26 -7.46
CA GLY A 113 -19.58 18.37 -8.35
C GLY A 113 -19.00 17.92 -9.68
N GLU A 114 -18.46 18.88 -10.43
CA GLU A 114 -17.79 18.62 -11.71
C GLU A 114 -16.48 17.84 -11.55
N GLY A 115 -15.90 17.86 -10.35
CA GLY A 115 -14.78 17.02 -9.96
C GLY A 115 -15.15 15.55 -9.81
N GLU A 116 -16.43 15.14 -9.90
CA GLU A 116 -16.88 13.75 -9.78
C GLU A 116 -16.43 13.07 -8.46
N ILE A 117 -16.26 13.87 -7.39
CA ILE A 117 -15.95 13.40 -6.04
C ILE A 117 -17.25 13.39 -5.22
N LEU A 118 -17.44 12.35 -4.40
CA LEU A 118 -18.58 12.22 -3.52
C LEU A 118 -18.24 12.75 -2.12
N TYR A 119 -18.77 13.92 -1.78
CA TYR A 119 -18.60 14.53 -0.47
C TYR A 119 -19.80 14.21 0.42
N ASN A 120 -19.58 14.06 1.72
CA ASN A 120 -20.66 13.79 2.67
C ASN A 120 -20.38 14.48 4.00
N TYR A 121 -21.44 14.62 4.80
CA TYR A 121 -21.36 15.02 6.20
C TYR A 121 -21.86 13.86 7.07
N ASN A 122 -21.28 13.70 8.26
CA ASN A 122 -21.63 12.63 9.21
C ASN A 122 -21.66 11.23 8.57
N HIS A 123 -20.65 10.89 7.78
CA HIS A 123 -20.57 9.63 7.02
C HIS A 123 -21.76 9.41 6.07
N GLY A 124 -22.44 10.48 5.65
CA GLY A 124 -23.63 10.43 4.81
C GLY A 124 -24.92 10.08 5.56
N HIS A 125 -24.92 10.01 6.89
CA HIS A 125 -26.16 9.80 7.66
C HIS A 125 -27.01 11.07 7.72
N MET A 126 -28.29 10.92 7.37
CA MET A 126 -29.26 12.00 7.54
C MET A 126 -29.72 12.09 9.00
N ALA A 127 -29.83 13.31 9.53
CA ALA A 127 -30.39 13.54 10.87
C ALA A 127 -31.90 13.25 10.89
N ALA A 128 -32.44 12.76 12.02
CA ALA A 128 -33.87 12.50 12.16
C ALA A 128 -34.71 13.80 12.29
N ASP A 129 -34.13 14.86 12.86
CA ASP A 129 -34.78 16.17 12.91
C ASP A 129 -34.78 16.83 11.52
N PRO A 130 -35.94 17.24 10.98
CA PRO A 130 -36.03 17.81 9.63
C PRO A 130 -35.20 19.07 9.42
N LYS A 131 -35.13 19.98 10.41
CA LYS A 131 -34.37 21.22 10.23
C LYS A 131 -32.87 20.93 10.10
N THR A 132 -32.38 20.00 10.90
CA THR A 132 -30.99 19.53 10.86
C THR A 132 -30.71 18.74 9.58
N ALA A 133 -31.64 17.90 9.12
CA ALA A 133 -31.54 17.17 7.86
C ALA A 133 -31.42 18.11 6.65
N ALA A 134 -32.18 19.20 6.63
CA ALA A 134 -32.18 20.15 5.52
C ALA A 134 -30.83 20.83 5.30
N VAL A 135 -30.05 21.05 6.35
CA VAL A 135 -28.71 21.67 6.26
C VAL A 135 -27.58 20.68 6.02
N ASN A 136 -27.87 19.37 5.91
CA ASN A 136 -26.85 18.32 5.77
C ASN A 136 -25.91 18.55 4.59
N PHE A 137 -26.44 18.94 3.43
CA PHE A 137 -25.62 19.19 2.24
C PHE A 137 -24.79 20.46 2.32
N LEU A 138 -25.25 21.48 3.06
CA LEU A 138 -24.42 22.64 3.36
C LEU A 138 -23.18 22.24 4.17
N ASN A 139 -23.38 21.40 5.19
CA ASN A 139 -22.28 20.89 6.00
C ASN A 139 -21.35 19.96 5.20
N ALA A 140 -21.86 19.29 4.16
CA ALA A 140 -21.03 18.46 3.29
C ALA A 140 -20.04 19.31 2.46
N PHE A 141 -20.41 20.53 2.05
CA PHE A 141 -19.49 21.43 1.35
C PHE A 141 -18.28 21.82 2.21
N ASP A 142 -18.46 21.94 3.53
CA ASP A 142 -17.36 22.28 4.45
C ASP A 142 -16.31 21.16 4.57
N THR A 143 -16.61 19.95 4.08
CA THR A 143 -15.64 18.85 4.03
C THR A 143 -14.68 18.94 2.84
N MET A 144 -15.04 19.68 1.78
CA MET A 144 -14.21 19.77 0.57
C MET A 144 -12.84 20.43 0.85
N PRO A 145 -12.75 21.59 1.54
CA PRO A 145 -11.46 22.22 1.82
C PRO A 145 -10.59 21.35 2.74
N ALA A 146 -11.19 20.72 3.76
CA ALA A 146 -10.47 19.82 4.66
C ALA A 146 -9.90 18.60 3.92
N LEU A 147 -10.67 18.04 2.97
CA LEU A 147 -10.22 16.93 2.14
C LEU A 147 -9.10 17.35 1.17
N LEU A 148 -9.21 18.54 0.59
CA LEU A 148 -8.18 19.12 -0.27
C LEU A 148 -6.85 19.27 0.47
N GLU A 149 -6.87 19.88 1.66
CA GLU A 149 -5.68 20.08 2.48
C GLU A 149 -5.08 18.76 2.95
N LYS A 150 -5.92 17.75 3.25
CA LYS A 150 -5.43 16.40 3.55
C LYS A 150 -4.60 15.83 2.40
N TYR A 151 -5.12 15.84 1.17
CA TYR A 151 -4.38 15.30 0.02
C TYR A 151 -3.12 16.09 -0.30
N LYS A 152 -3.14 17.43 -0.14
CA LYS A 152 -1.93 18.26 -0.27
C LYS A 152 -0.86 17.88 0.76
N ALA A 153 -1.25 17.77 2.03
CA ALA A 153 -0.34 17.43 3.12
C ALA A 153 0.22 16.01 2.98
N ASP A 154 -0.59 15.05 2.56
CA ASP A 154 -0.15 13.67 2.30
C ASP A 154 0.84 13.63 1.13
N ASN A 155 0.60 14.41 0.07
CA ASN A 155 1.56 14.55 -1.03
C ASN A 155 2.87 15.21 -0.61
N GLU A 156 2.83 16.25 0.22
CA GLU A 156 4.04 16.89 0.72
C GLU A 156 4.89 15.91 1.54
N LYS A 157 4.25 15.09 2.39
CA LYS A 157 4.94 14.03 3.15
C LYS A 157 5.58 12.99 2.23
N LEU A 158 4.83 12.49 1.26
CA LEU A 158 5.32 11.48 0.31
C LEU A 158 6.49 12.01 -0.54
N MET A 159 6.43 13.28 -0.96
CA MET A 159 7.49 13.89 -1.77
C MET A 159 8.83 14.02 -1.01
N LYS A 160 8.81 14.11 0.33
CA LYS A 160 10.05 14.16 1.14
C LYS A 160 10.83 12.84 1.10
N ASP A 161 10.16 11.72 0.92
CA ASP A 161 10.79 10.39 0.89
C ASP A 161 11.38 10.04 -0.49
N ILE A 162 10.88 10.67 -1.57
CA ILE A 162 11.27 10.34 -2.95
C ILE A 162 12.78 10.49 -3.20
N PRO A 163 13.46 11.60 -2.83
CA PRO A 163 14.89 11.77 -3.09
C PRO A 163 15.74 10.69 -2.44
N THR A 164 15.47 10.39 -1.17
CA THR A 164 16.20 9.38 -0.39
C THR A 164 16.01 7.99 -0.99
N LEU A 165 14.78 7.61 -1.35
CA LEU A 165 14.50 6.32 -1.95
C LEU A 165 15.14 6.19 -3.35
N LYS A 166 15.14 7.27 -4.13
CA LYS A 166 15.79 7.32 -5.44
C LYS A 166 17.29 7.13 -5.32
N GLU A 167 17.95 7.81 -4.38
CA GLU A 167 19.38 7.65 -4.11
C GLU A 167 19.74 6.19 -3.77
N VAL A 168 18.96 5.53 -2.90
CA VAL A 168 19.20 4.13 -2.53
C VAL A 168 19.04 3.19 -3.73
N VAL A 169 18.06 3.45 -4.60
CA VAL A 169 17.82 2.65 -5.81
C VAL A 169 18.95 2.82 -6.83
N GLU A 170 19.45 4.05 -7.00
CA GLU A 170 20.51 4.40 -7.94
C GLU A 170 21.92 4.12 -7.41
N SER A 171 22.08 3.95 -6.10
CA SER A 171 23.38 3.63 -5.49
C SER A 171 23.98 2.36 -6.10
N VAL A 172 25.28 2.35 -6.36
CA VAL A 172 26.04 1.15 -6.73
C VAL A 172 26.49 0.45 -5.45
N TRP A 173 26.44 -0.89 -5.40
CA TRP A 173 26.85 -1.60 -4.19
C TRP A 173 28.38 -1.56 -4.07
N LYS A 174 28.90 -0.87 -3.04
CA LYS A 174 30.34 -0.61 -2.90
C LYS A 174 31.22 -1.85 -2.72
N LYS A 175 30.63 -3.00 -2.36
CA LYS A 175 31.32 -4.29 -2.19
C LYS A 175 31.11 -5.24 -3.37
N GLU A 176 30.60 -4.74 -4.49
CA GLU A 176 30.36 -5.58 -5.66
C GLU A 176 31.66 -6.17 -6.20
N ASP A 177 32.72 -5.37 -6.26
CA ASP A 177 34.03 -5.83 -6.74
C ASP A 177 34.73 -6.75 -5.73
N GLU A 178 34.61 -6.47 -4.42
CA GLU A 178 35.08 -7.37 -3.36
C GLU A 178 34.37 -8.73 -3.44
N LEU A 179 33.05 -8.75 -3.65
CA LEU A 179 32.29 -10.00 -3.82
C LEU A 179 32.68 -10.73 -5.11
N LYS A 180 32.91 -10.02 -6.21
CA LYS A 180 33.40 -10.62 -7.46
C LYS A 180 34.76 -11.29 -7.23
N GLY A 181 35.68 -10.62 -6.55
CA GLY A 181 36.98 -11.17 -6.16
C GLY A 181 36.84 -12.46 -5.34
N LEU A 182 36.09 -12.41 -4.24
CA LEU A 182 35.85 -13.58 -3.39
C LEU A 182 35.19 -14.75 -4.13
N LYS A 183 34.31 -14.49 -5.10
CA LYS A 183 33.72 -15.54 -5.95
C LYS A 183 34.75 -16.18 -6.87
N VAL A 184 35.64 -15.39 -7.47
CA VAL A 184 36.73 -15.91 -8.31
C VAL A 184 37.64 -16.80 -7.47
N GLU A 185 38.07 -16.33 -6.30
CA GLU A 185 38.90 -17.10 -5.37
C GLU A 185 38.25 -18.43 -4.97
N LEU A 186 36.93 -18.41 -4.70
CA LEU A 186 36.17 -19.63 -4.39
C LEU A 186 36.21 -20.64 -5.55
N THR A 187 35.94 -20.20 -6.78
CA THR A 187 35.96 -21.09 -7.96
C THR A 187 37.36 -21.64 -8.24
N GLU A 188 38.41 -20.85 -7.97
CA GLU A 188 39.77 -21.33 -8.14
C GLU A 188 40.12 -22.39 -7.08
N MET A 189 39.67 -22.19 -5.85
CA MET A 189 39.83 -23.15 -4.77
C MET A 189 39.08 -24.45 -5.07
N GLU A 190 37.83 -24.37 -5.56
CA GLU A 190 37.05 -25.53 -6.00
C GLU A 190 37.78 -26.32 -7.10
N ARG A 191 38.33 -25.64 -8.11
CA ARG A 191 39.12 -26.29 -9.17
C ARG A 191 40.38 -26.97 -8.63
N LYS A 192 41.08 -26.34 -7.68
CA LYS A 192 42.27 -26.93 -7.04
C LYS A 192 41.91 -28.18 -6.23
N ILE A 193 40.79 -28.14 -5.50
CA ILE A 193 40.27 -29.31 -4.77
C ILE A 193 39.93 -30.43 -5.76
N GLU A 194 39.17 -30.15 -6.82
CA GLU A 194 38.82 -31.15 -7.83
C GLU A 194 40.05 -31.75 -8.52
N ALA A 195 41.05 -30.93 -8.85
CA ALA A 195 42.32 -31.41 -9.42
C ALA A 195 43.11 -32.29 -8.44
N SER A 196 43.08 -31.97 -7.13
CA SER A 196 43.72 -32.78 -6.09
C SER A 196 43.00 -34.11 -5.83
N LEU A 197 41.74 -34.23 -6.25
CA LEU A 197 40.90 -35.43 -6.11
C LEU A 197 40.91 -36.33 -7.36
N LYS A 198 41.57 -35.94 -8.46
CA LYS A 198 41.73 -36.80 -9.64
C LYS A 198 42.68 -37.96 -9.32
N PRO A 199 42.33 -39.23 -9.63
CA PRO A 199 43.18 -40.38 -9.32
C PRO A 199 44.50 -40.33 -10.09
N ILE A 200 45.61 -40.65 -9.40
CA ILE A 200 46.91 -40.92 -10.03
C ILE A 200 46.79 -42.23 -10.82
N GLU A 201 46.53 -42.13 -12.11
CA GLU A 201 46.66 -43.20 -13.10
C GLU A 201 47.33 -42.56 -14.33
N GLN A 202 48.51 -42.91 -14.84
CA GLN A 202 49.42 -44.05 -14.74
C GLN A 202 50.82 -43.59 -15.19
N SER A 203 51.90 -44.10 -14.58
CA SER A 203 53.15 -44.35 -15.33
C SER A 203 53.99 -45.45 -14.67
N VAL A 204 53.98 -46.61 -15.32
CA VAL A 204 55.07 -47.61 -15.48
C VAL A 204 55.61 -48.28 -14.22
N GLY A 205 55.39 -49.60 -14.14
CA GLY A 205 55.96 -50.48 -13.13
C GLY A 205 57.45 -50.79 -13.32
N ILE A 206 58.07 -51.26 -12.22
CA ILE A 206 58.94 -52.44 -12.07
C ILE A 206 59.17 -52.58 -10.55
N MET A 207 59.00 -53.79 -10.02
CA MET A 207 59.30 -54.15 -8.63
C MET A 207 60.81 -54.14 -8.38
N ALA A 208 61.26 -53.52 -7.26
CA ALA A 208 62.40 -53.98 -6.45
C ALA A 208 62.49 -53.22 -5.11
N ASP A 209 62.38 -53.98 -4.01
CA ASP A 209 62.95 -53.86 -2.64
C ASP A 209 62.95 -52.55 -1.80
N ILE A 210 62.05 -52.54 -0.78
CA ILE A 210 62.24 -52.37 0.71
C ILE A 210 63.02 -51.13 1.26
N PRO A 211 62.70 -50.50 2.45
CA PRO A 211 61.75 -50.84 3.53
C PRO A 211 60.78 -49.71 3.98
N LYS A 212 59.86 -50.10 4.88
CA LYS A 212 58.97 -49.25 5.70
C LYS A 212 59.75 -48.21 6.52
N GLU A 213 59.31 -46.95 6.47
CA GLU A 213 59.61 -45.94 7.49
C GLU A 213 58.37 -45.06 7.74
N GLU A 214 58.32 -44.53 8.95
CA GLU A 214 57.13 -44.17 9.73
C GLU A 214 56.34 -42.95 9.24
N ASN A 215 55.03 -42.96 9.57
CA ASN A 215 54.16 -41.79 9.59
C ASN A 215 54.81 -40.64 10.39
N LYS A 216 55.30 -39.61 9.70
CA LYS A 216 55.46 -38.27 10.28
C LYS A 216 54.36 -37.35 9.77
N CYS A 217 53.38 -37.13 10.64
CA CYS A 217 52.48 -35.99 10.56
C CYS A 217 53.32 -34.71 10.62
N VAL A 218 53.26 -33.89 9.58
CA VAL A 218 53.87 -32.55 9.60
C VAL A 218 52.94 -31.65 10.45
N PRO A 219 53.45 -30.91 11.46
CA PRO A 219 52.60 -30.11 12.33
C PRO A 219 52.02 -28.89 11.58
N MET A 220 50.77 -28.55 11.92
CA MET A 220 50.12 -27.32 11.47
C MET A 220 50.88 -26.07 11.95
N PRO A 221 50.99 -25.00 11.13
CA PRO A 221 51.61 -23.74 11.55
C PRO A 221 50.85 -23.05 12.69
N ASP A 222 51.60 -22.40 13.58
CA ASP A 222 51.15 -21.86 14.88
C ASP A 222 50.10 -20.72 14.85
N ASN A 223 49.58 -20.31 13.70
CA ASN A 223 48.64 -19.18 13.62
C ASN A 223 47.14 -19.55 13.67
N LEU A 224 46.79 -20.81 13.92
CA LEU A 224 45.39 -21.25 14.06
C LEU A 224 44.94 -21.55 15.50
N GLN A 225 45.81 -21.46 16.51
CA GLN A 225 45.41 -21.67 17.91
C GLN A 225 44.60 -20.52 18.50
N THR A 226 44.65 -19.33 17.89
CA THR A 226 43.89 -18.17 18.39
C THR A 226 42.41 -18.23 18.02
N ILE A 227 42.05 -18.95 16.96
CA ILE A 227 40.65 -19.05 16.51
C ILE A 227 39.89 -20.13 17.29
N SER A 228 40.54 -21.22 17.69
CA SER A 228 39.89 -22.30 18.45
C SER A 228 39.52 -21.90 19.89
N LYS A 229 40.20 -20.89 20.47
CA LYS A 229 39.89 -20.40 21.82
C LYS A 229 38.71 -19.42 21.85
N ILE A 230 38.31 -18.85 20.71
CA ILE A 230 37.22 -17.85 20.62
C ILE A 230 35.86 -18.52 20.36
N MET A 231 35.81 -19.73 19.79
CA MET A 231 34.56 -20.45 19.50
C MET A 231 34.22 -21.55 20.51
N GLY A 232 34.64 -21.38 21.76
CA GLY A 232 34.52 -22.39 22.82
C GLY A 232 33.10 -22.76 23.23
N GLU A 233 32.04 -22.04 22.84
CA GLU A 233 30.67 -22.45 23.20
C GLU A 233 29.65 -22.13 22.09
N ARG A 234 28.90 -23.18 21.74
CA ARG A 234 27.71 -23.25 20.86
C ARG A 234 27.94 -23.33 19.35
N LEU A 235 28.21 -24.54 18.88
CA LEU A 235 27.52 -25.02 17.67
C LEU A 235 27.31 -26.54 17.73
N VAL A 236 26.09 -26.97 18.07
CA VAL A 236 25.62 -28.34 17.84
C VAL A 236 25.14 -28.39 16.39
N ILE A 237 25.87 -29.10 15.52
CA ILE A 237 25.38 -29.41 14.17
C ILE A 237 24.90 -30.87 14.18
N ALA A 238 23.59 -31.06 14.27
CA ALA A 238 22.96 -32.32 13.89
C ALA A 238 22.99 -32.45 12.35
N ARG A 239 23.41 -33.62 11.85
CA ARG A 239 23.35 -33.97 10.42
C ARG A 239 21.91 -34.32 10.03
N PRO A 240 21.35 -33.79 8.92
CA PRO A 240 20.23 -34.45 8.26
C PRO A 240 20.76 -35.47 7.24
N ALA A 241 20.16 -36.66 7.24
CA ALA A 241 20.42 -37.73 6.28
C ALA A 241 19.90 -37.37 4.89
N HIS A 242 20.66 -37.73 3.86
CA HIS A 242 20.21 -37.69 2.46
C HIS A 242 19.16 -38.76 2.20
N GLY A 243 18.02 -38.35 1.64
CA GLY A 243 17.03 -39.23 1.04
C GLY A 243 16.10 -38.41 0.13
N ILE A 244 16.14 -38.68 -1.17
CA ILE A 244 15.27 -38.07 -2.19
C ILE A 244 13.86 -38.67 -2.05
N PRO A 245 12.79 -37.86 -2.02
CA PRO A 245 11.45 -38.34 -2.35
C PRO A 245 10.95 -37.77 -3.68
N GLU A 246 10.34 -38.66 -4.44
CA GLU A 246 9.76 -38.48 -5.77
C GLU A 246 8.65 -37.41 -5.83
N LYS A 247 8.56 -36.76 -6.99
CA LYS A 247 7.47 -35.85 -7.37
C LYS A 247 6.16 -36.63 -7.56
N LYS A 248 5.12 -36.32 -6.78
CA LYS A 248 3.73 -36.57 -7.16
C LYS A 248 3.09 -35.29 -7.69
N GLY A 249 2.54 -35.40 -8.90
CA GLY A 249 1.88 -34.31 -9.62
C GLY A 249 0.57 -33.86 -8.97
N PHE A 250 0.27 -32.58 -9.15
CA PHE A 250 -1.03 -31.98 -8.84
C PHE A 250 -1.95 -32.19 -10.04
N LYS A 251 -3.11 -32.82 -9.82
CA LYS A 251 -4.23 -32.80 -10.77
C LYS A 251 -5.00 -31.48 -10.62
N ILE A 252 -5.44 -30.97 -11.76
CA ILE A 252 -6.48 -29.95 -11.93
C ILE A 252 -7.83 -30.58 -11.57
#